data_AF-A0A960TK63-F1
#
_entry.id   AF-A0A960TK63-F1
#
_cell.length_a   1.000
_cell.length_b   1.000
_cell.length_c   1.000
_cell.angle_alpha   90.00
_cell.angle_beta   90.00
_cell.angle_gamma   90.00
#
_symmetry.space_group_name_H-M   'P 1'
#
loop_
_entity.id
_entity.type
_entity.pdbx_description
1 polymer ?
#
loop_
_entity_poly.entity_id
_entity_poly.type
_entity_poly.pdbx_seq_one_letter_code
_entity_poly.pdbx_strand_id
1 'polypeptide(L)'
;MAKKKCFLDTTVHQTCPSNCKAALEGNRWISNIKENCIADLKMNEFVNGNNTFTAAVSAFLQAQAEIINDFALRDEGNLELVGYFLQISEPDDLRDVINQISNEILFTVLEKDYQIFLELKKTAGRAAPPNYFSMKSSRFWKSTSQEKLCEMIVFLIHEKHLFNLAGQFLMILSPDVISNFTQYTSLTEDEERELFLALEDNIYTIPLISPKIYQHMLDLFKENFEIFFILETMGALVTRRAEIDEITQSFIRYYKKSGERFSIQWIYSELFGLEYELVMEVLNQLFENQYITQSEKYTLQALLKTGSLDSLSDIKMEILKDS
;
A
#
# COMPACT_ATOMS: atom_id res chain seq x y z
N MET A 1 16.74 -44.38 1.93
CA MET A 1 17.07 -43.18 2.73
C MET A 1 15.79 -42.63 3.34
N ALA A 2 15.74 -42.42 4.66
CA ALA A 2 14.59 -41.77 5.29
C ALA A 2 14.51 -40.31 4.77
N LYS A 3 13.37 -39.93 4.19
CA LYS A 3 13.15 -38.54 3.73
C LYS A 3 13.20 -37.63 4.96
N LYS A 4 14.08 -36.62 4.95
CA LYS A 4 14.12 -35.61 6.04
C LYS A 4 12.73 -34.97 6.14
N LYS A 5 12.17 -34.97 7.36
CA LYS A 5 10.88 -34.39 7.66
C LYS A 5 11.05 -33.21 8.61
N CYS A 6 10.16 -32.23 8.51
CA CYS A 6 10.10 -31.14 9.48
C CYS A 6 9.35 -31.54 10.75
N PHE A 7 9.30 -30.63 11.71
CA PHE A 7 8.55 -30.80 12.97
C PHE A 7 7.07 -31.15 12.79
N LEU A 8 6.45 -30.71 11.68
CA LEU A 8 5.06 -31.03 11.33
C LEU A 8 4.91 -32.26 10.41
N ASP A 9 5.90 -33.15 10.41
CA ASP A 9 5.94 -34.41 9.64
C ASP A 9 5.84 -34.24 8.11
N THR A 10 6.08 -33.03 7.57
CA THR A 10 6.09 -32.81 6.12
C THR A 10 7.45 -33.07 5.51
N THR A 11 7.46 -33.64 4.31
CA THR A 11 8.67 -33.90 3.52
C THR A 11 8.99 -32.74 2.57
N VAL A 12 10.20 -32.76 2.00
CA VAL A 12 10.69 -31.72 1.08
C VAL A 12 9.78 -31.50 -0.14
N HIS A 13 9.11 -32.54 -0.64
CA HIS A 13 8.26 -32.47 -1.83
C HIS A 13 6.78 -32.19 -1.55
N GLN A 14 6.40 -32.01 -0.29
CA GLN A 14 5.03 -31.68 0.10
C GLN A 14 4.90 -30.17 0.35
N THR A 15 3.70 -29.63 0.22
CA THR A 15 3.42 -28.25 0.61
C THR A 15 3.55 -28.07 2.12
N CYS A 16 3.93 -26.87 2.56
CA CYS A 16 3.90 -26.53 3.98
C CYS A 16 2.46 -26.29 4.43
N PRO A 17 2.03 -26.86 5.58
CA PRO A 17 0.76 -26.51 6.22
C PRO A 17 0.67 -25.00 6.49
N SER A 18 -0.54 -24.44 6.39
CA SER A 18 -0.78 -23.00 6.58
C SER A 18 -0.56 -22.51 8.02
N ASN A 19 -0.44 -23.42 8.98
CA ASN A 19 -0.14 -23.12 10.38
C ASN A 19 1.34 -23.34 10.74
N CYS A 20 2.21 -23.60 9.77
CA CYS A 20 3.64 -23.86 9.99
C CYS A 20 4.30 -22.79 10.84
N LYS A 21 4.11 -21.53 10.47
CA LYS A 21 4.73 -20.37 11.10
C LYS A 21 4.30 -20.24 12.57
N ALA A 22 2.99 -20.25 12.81
CA ALA A 22 2.39 -20.17 14.14
C ALA A 22 2.77 -21.37 15.04
N ALA A 23 2.87 -22.58 14.48
CA ALA A 23 3.26 -23.77 15.22
C ALA A 23 4.73 -23.73 15.68
N LEU A 24 5.60 -23.07 14.91
CA LEU A 24 7.00 -22.89 15.26
C LEU A 24 7.20 -21.78 16.31
N GLU A 25 6.47 -20.65 16.21
CA GLU A 25 6.53 -19.53 17.16
C GLU A 25 5.87 -19.86 18.52
N GLY A 26 4.73 -20.55 18.51
CA GLY A 26 3.97 -20.84 19.72
C GLY A 26 4.58 -21.91 20.63
N ASN A 27 5.66 -22.57 20.20
CA ASN A 27 6.22 -23.71 20.89
C ASN A 27 7.52 -23.35 21.64
N ARG A 28 7.38 -23.12 22.96
CA ARG A 28 8.49 -22.82 23.88
C ARG A 28 9.58 -23.90 23.94
N TRP A 29 9.33 -25.09 23.40
CA TRP A 29 10.28 -26.21 23.37
C TRP A 29 11.15 -26.23 22.10
N ILE A 30 10.85 -25.37 21.12
CA ILE A 30 11.69 -25.22 19.93
C ILE A 30 12.82 -24.26 20.27
N SER A 31 13.97 -24.83 20.65
CA SER A 31 15.18 -24.06 20.93
C SER A 31 15.91 -23.63 19.66
N ASN A 32 15.70 -24.32 18.53
CA ASN A 32 16.31 -24.00 17.25
C ASN A 32 15.32 -24.20 16.09
N ILE A 33 14.83 -23.11 15.52
CA ILE A 33 13.88 -23.11 14.40
C ILE A 33 14.49 -23.78 13.16
N LYS A 34 15.81 -23.60 12.93
CA LYS A 34 16.53 -24.14 11.75
C LYS A 34 16.61 -25.66 11.72
N GLU A 35 16.57 -26.31 12.88
CA GLU A 35 16.55 -27.77 12.96
C GLU A 35 15.16 -28.35 12.68
N ASN A 36 14.12 -27.56 12.94
CA ASN A 36 12.71 -27.98 12.93
C ASN A 36 11.98 -27.58 11.64
N CYS A 37 12.48 -26.59 10.92
CA CYS A 37 11.98 -26.14 9.64
C CYS A 37 12.90 -26.61 8.51
N ILE A 38 12.30 -27.11 7.42
CA ILE A 38 13.03 -27.54 6.21
C ILE A 38 12.73 -26.63 5.01
N ALA A 39 12.19 -25.44 5.24
CA ALA A 39 11.78 -24.55 4.16
C ALA A 39 12.95 -24.17 3.25
N ASP A 40 14.14 -23.97 3.81
CA ASP A 40 15.36 -23.73 3.04
C ASP A 40 15.65 -24.90 2.09
N LEU A 41 15.55 -26.14 2.55
CA LEU A 41 15.73 -27.33 1.72
C LEU A 41 14.67 -27.42 0.61
N LYS A 42 13.43 -27.05 0.91
CA LYS A 42 12.36 -27.03 -0.11
C LYS A 42 12.63 -26.02 -1.22
N MET A 43 13.10 -24.83 -0.85
CA MET A 43 13.48 -23.78 -1.80
C MET A 43 14.74 -24.18 -2.59
N ASN A 44 15.76 -24.74 -1.94
CA ASN A 44 16.98 -25.24 -2.62
C ASN A 44 16.68 -26.37 -3.63
N GLU A 45 15.85 -27.36 -3.28
CA GLU A 45 15.47 -28.41 -4.23
C GLU A 45 14.66 -27.86 -5.41
N PHE A 46 13.94 -26.75 -5.24
CA PHE A 46 13.28 -26.07 -6.35
C PHE A 46 14.28 -25.40 -7.29
N VAL A 47 15.28 -24.69 -6.75
CA VAL A 47 16.39 -24.11 -7.55
C VAL A 47 17.10 -25.22 -8.36
N ASN A 48 17.27 -26.40 -7.78
CA ASN A 48 17.88 -27.56 -8.44
C ASN A 48 16.95 -28.30 -9.42
N GLY A 49 15.69 -27.87 -9.59
CA GLY A 49 14.72 -28.52 -10.49
C GLY A 49 14.12 -29.83 -9.96
N ASN A 50 14.33 -30.15 -8.69
CA ASN A 50 13.91 -31.40 -8.04
C ASN A 50 12.63 -31.25 -7.20
N ASN A 51 12.03 -30.07 -7.18
CA ASN A 51 10.82 -29.81 -6.41
C ASN A 51 9.76 -29.06 -7.21
N THR A 52 8.51 -29.12 -6.75
CA THR A 52 7.41 -28.39 -7.38
C THR A 52 7.39 -26.94 -6.91
N PHE A 53 6.90 -26.08 -7.80
CA PHE A 53 6.65 -24.67 -7.50
C PHE A 53 5.73 -24.49 -6.28
N THR A 54 4.67 -25.30 -6.17
CA THR A 54 3.72 -25.24 -5.04
C THR A 54 4.39 -25.57 -3.70
N ALA A 55 5.30 -26.54 -3.67
CA ALA A 55 6.06 -26.87 -2.47
C ALA A 55 7.03 -25.73 -2.09
N ALA A 56 7.66 -25.10 -3.07
CA ALA A 56 8.60 -24.00 -2.85
C ALA A 56 7.92 -22.71 -2.37
N VAL A 57 6.85 -22.27 -3.05
CA VAL A 57 6.10 -21.06 -2.66
C VAL A 57 5.45 -21.23 -1.29
N SER A 58 4.85 -22.39 -1.00
CA SER A 58 4.32 -22.64 0.34
C SER A 58 5.42 -22.66 1.41
N ALA A 59 6.64 -23.11 1.07
CA ALA A 59 7.78 -23.02 1.98
C ALA A 59 8.20 -21.58 2.24
N PHE A 60 8.25 -20.73 1.22
CA PHE A 60 8.54 -19.30 1.34
C PHE A 60 7.50 -18.58 2.21
N LEU A 61 6.21 -18.76 1.93
CA LEU A 61 5.13 -18.09 2.67
C LEU A 61 5.04 -18.52 4.14
N GLN A 62 5.44 -19.76 4.44
CA GLN A 62 5.33 -20.34 5.77
C GLN A 62 6.64 -20.34 6.56
N ALA A 63 7.75 -19.91 5.96
CA ALA A 63 9.04 -19.84 6.60
C ALA A 63 9.10 -18.69 7.60
N GLN A 64 9.94 -18.88 8.62
CA GLN A 64 10.37 -17.80 9.49
C GLN A 64 11.34 -16.89 8.75
N ALA A 65 11.29 -15.59 9.03
CA ALA A 65 12.09 -14.61 8.30
C ALA A 65 13.59 -14.88 8.39
N GLU A 66 14.09 -15.40 9.52
CA GLU A 66 15.50 -15.82 9.66
C GLU A 66 15.90 -16.85 8.59
N ILE A 67 15.02 -17.80 8.25
CA ILE A 67 15.30 -18.83 7.25
C ILE A 67 15.30 -18.22 5.84
N ILE A 68 14.36 -17.34 5.55
CA ILE A 68 14.28 -16.65 4.26
C ILE A 68 15.53 -15.77 4.08
N ASN A 69 15.93 -15.06 5.15
CA ASN A 69 17.09 -14.19 5.13
C ASN A 69 18.37 -14.99 4.86
N ASP A 70 18.59 -16.07 5.62
CA ASP A 70 19.74 -16.94 5.42
C ASP A 70 19.76 -17.60 4.05
N PHE A 71 18.58 -17.94 3.49
CA PHE A 71 18.47 -18.52 2.16
C PHE A 71 18.87 -17.50 1.08
N ALA A 72 18.31 -16.29 1.14
CA ALA A 72 18.56 -15.22 0.18
C ALA A 72 20.04 -14.77 0.17
N LEU A 73 20.71 -14.76 1.32
CA LEU A 73 22.10 -14.31 1.44
C LEU A 73 23.15 -15.34 0.96
N ARG A 74 22.76 -16.59 0.66
CA ARG A 74 23.70 -17.64 0.22
C ARG A 74 24.24 -17.40 -1.18
N ASP A 75 23.39 -17.00 -2.12
CA ASP A 75 23.76 -16.76 -3.51
C ASP A 75 22.70 -15.91 -4.24
N GLU A 76 23.10 -15.36 -5.39
CA GLU A 76 22.24 -14.47 -6.18
C GLU A 76 20.99 -15.17 -6.73
N GLY A 77 21.06 -16.46 -7.08
CA GLY A 77 19.92 -17.21 -7.60
C GLY A 77 18.83 -17.41 -6.54
N ASN A 78 19.22 -17.62 -5.28
CA ASN A 78 18.28 -17.68 -4.17
C ASN A 78 17.60 -16.33 -3.91
N LEU A 79 18.34 -15.23 -4.00
CA LEU A 79 17.79 -13.89 -3.89
C LEU A 79 16.81 -13.59 -5.03
N GLU A 80 17.15 -13.96 -6.27
CA GLU A 80 16.24 -13.86 -7.41
C GLU A 80 14.97 -14.68 -7.21
N LEU A 81 15.08 -15.87 -6.63
CA LEU A 81 13.92 -16.69 -6.30
C LEU A 81 13.02 -16.02 -5.25
N VAL A 82 13.61 -15.39 -4.23
CA VAL A 82 12.85 -14.62 -3.23
C VAL A 82 12.14 -13.44 -3.89
N GLY A 83 12.83 -12.68 -4.74
CA GLY A 83 12.22 -11.60 -5.52
C GLY A 83 11.08 -12.10 -6.40
N TYR A 84 11.27 -13.23 -7.09
CA TYR A 84 10.23 -13.86 -7.89
C TYR A 84 9.00 -14.20 -7.04
N PHE A 85 9.16 -14.87 -5.90
CA PHE A 85 8.04 -15.21 -5.01
C PHE A 85 7.30 -13.99 -4.48
N LEU A 86 8.00 -12.90 -4.14
CA LEU A 86 7.36 -11.63 -3.77
C LEU A 86 6.47 -11.06 -4.89
N GLN A 87 6.87 -11.22 -6.16
CA GLN A 87 6.15 -10.66 -7.30
C GLN A 87 4.92 -11.48 -7.74
N ILE A 88 4.95 -12.80 -7.52
CA ILE A 88 3.90 -13.72 -7.99
C ILE A 88 2.84 -14.06 -6.96
N SER A 89 3.15 -13.92 -5.66
CA SER A 89 2.23 -14.23 -4.57
C SER A 89 1.20 -13.12 -4.38
N GLU A 90 0.03 -13.49 -3.84
CA GLU A 90 -1.02 -12.51 -3.56
C GLU A 90 -0.58 -11.56 -2.43
N PRO A 91 -0.86 -10.24 -2.54
CA PRO A 91 -0.38 -9.25 -1.57
C PRO A 91 -0.79 -9.54 -0.11
N ASP A 92 -1.97 -10.12 0.11
CA ASP A 92 -2.48 -10.42 1.46
C ASP A 92 -1.67 -11.55 2.13
N ASP A 93 -1.20 -12.53 1.35
CA ASP A 93 -0.39 -13.65 1.86
C ASP A 93 1.04 -13.22 2.20
N LEU A 94 1.52 -12.12 1.60
CA LEU A 94 2.89 -11.64 1.73
C LEU A 94 3.09 -10.70 2.91
N ARG A 95 2.03 -10.10 3.45
CA ARG A 95 2.11 -9.05 4.46
C ARG A 95 2.99 -9.46 5.65
N ASP A 96 2.74 -10.64 6.22
CA ASP A 96 3.49 -11.14 7.39
C ASP A 96 4.93 -11.54 7.06
N VAL A 97 5.19 -11.91 5.80
CA VAL A 97 6.52 -12.27 5.32
C VAL A 97 7.37 -11.01 5.16
N ILE A 98 6.87 -10.03 4.40
CA ILE A 98 7.57 -8.76 4.13
C ILE A 98 7.88 -8.00 5.42
N ASN A 99 6.92 -7.93 6.35
CA ASN A 99 7.11 -7.23 7.62
C ASN A 99 8.25 -7.79 8.46
N GLN A 100 8.65 -9.05 8.25
CA GLN A 100 9.68 -9.71 9.05
C GLN A 100 11.01 -9.93 8.32
N ILE A 101 11.01 -9.95 6.98
CA ILE A 101 12.25 -10.02 6.18
C ILE A 101 13.12 -8.78 6.45
N SER A 102 14.44 -8.98 6.40
CA SER A 102 15.41 -7.90 6.61
C SER A 102 15.33 -6.80 5.54
N ASN A 103 15.59 -5.56 5.93
CA ASN A 103 15.60 -4.43 5.01
C ASN A 103 16.65 -4.58 3.91
N GLU A 104 17.80 -5.22 4.19
CA GLU A 104 18.85 -5.47 3.20
C GLU A 104 18.34 -6.31 2.01
N ILE A 105 17.60 -7.40 2.28
CA ILE A 105 17.07 -8.26 1.21
C ILE A 105 15.97 -7.55 0.43
N LEU A 106 15.05 -6.89 1.14
CA LEU A 106 14.00 -6.10 0.51
C LEU A 106 14.59 -4.99 -0.35
N PHE A 107 15.68 -4.37 0.10
CA PHE A 107 16.42 -3.37 -0.66
C PHE A 107 17.03 -3.95 -1.93
N THR A 108 17.69 -5.11 -1.89
CA THR A 108 18.28 -5.67 -3.12
C THR A 108 17.21 -6.03 -4.16
N VAL A 109 16.06 -6.55 -3.72
CA VAL A 109 14.90 -6.81 -4.61
C VAL A 109 14.35 -5.49 -5.17
N LEU A 110 14.13 -4.50 -4.30
CA LEU A 110 13.63 -3.18 -4.66
C LEU A 110 14.54 -2.47 -5.66
N GLU A 111 15.85 -2.49 -5.44
CA GLU A 111 16.84 -1.83 -6.29
C GLU A 111 16.85 -2.43 -7.70
N LYS A 112 16.87 -3.76 -7.81
CA LYS A 112 16.78 -4.46 -9.11
C LYS A 112 15.49 -4.06 -9.85
N ASP A 113 14.35 -4.11 -9.18
CA ASP A 113 13.05 -3.77 -9.78
C ASP A 113 12.94 -2.28 -10.15
N TYR A 114 13.55 -1.40 -9.35
CA TYR A 114 13.55 0.04 -9.60
C TYR A 114 14.43 0.40 -10.81
N GLN A 115 15.56 -0.28 -11.03
CA GLN A 115 16.35 -0.08 -12.25
C GLN A 115 15.56 -0.47 -13.51
N ILE A 116 14.83 -1.58 -13.47
CA ILE A 116 13.93 -1.99 -14.55
C ILE A 116 12.86 -0.91 -14.81
N PHE A 117 12.28 -0.34 -13.75
CA PHE A 117 11.34 0.78 -13.88
C PHE A 117 11.98 2.00 -14.55
N LEU A 118 13.19 2.39 -14.18
CA LEU A 118 13.89 3.53 -14.78
C LEU A 118 14.20 3.29 -16.27
N GLU A 119 14.58 2.08 -16.65
CA GLU A 119 14.78 1.71 -18.06
C GLU A 119 13.47 1.76 -18.85
N LEU A 120 12.37 1.27 -18.27
CA LEU A 120 11.04 1.38 -18.87
C LEU A 120 10.61 2.85 -19.03
N LYS A 121 10.85 3.69 -18.03
CA LYS A 121 10.55 5.13 -18.10
C LYS A 121 11.32 5.81 -19.23
N LYS A 122 12.59 5.46 -19.43
CA LYS A 122 13.44 5.98 -20.52
C LYS A 122 12.97 5.52 -21.90
N THR A 123 12.54 4.26 -22.03
CA THR A 123 12.20 3.66 -23.34
C THR A 123 10.75 3.91 -23.76
N ALA A 124 9.79 3.82 -22.84
CA ALA A 124 8.36 3.98 -23.12
C ALA A 124 7.87 5.43 -22.99
N GLY A 125 8.67 6.33 -22.40
CA GLY A 125 8.33 7.74 -22.23
C GLY A 125 6.96 7.93 -21.58
N ARG A 126 6.01 8.53 -22.31
CA ARG A 126 4.63 8.77 -21.81
C ARG A 126 3.78 7.52 -21.61
N ALA A 127 4.16 6.38 -22.20
CA ALA A 127 3.46 5.11 -22.00
C ALA A 127 3.99 4.33 -20.78
N ALA A 128 5.04 4.82 -20.11
CA ALA A 128 5.55 4.21 -18.90
C ALA A 128 4.58 4.37 -17.72
N PRO A 129 4.59 3.45 -16.74
CA PRO A 129 3.87 3.64 -15.49
C PRO A 129 4.22 4.97 -14.83
N PRO A 130 3.26 5.68 -14.22
CA PRO A 130 3.49 7.02 -13.68
C PRO A 130 4.46 7.03 -12.48
N ASN A 131 4.52 5.94 -11.72
CA ASN A 131 5.48 5.72 -10.63
C ASN A 131 5.81 4.22 -10.48
N TYR A 132 6.85 3.93 -9.70
CA TYR A 132 7.32 2.55 -9.45
C TYR A 132 6.21 1.64 -8.89
N PHE A 133 5.41 2.11 -7.92
CA PHE A 133 4.32 1.35 -7.29
C PHE A 133 3.08 1.14 -8.16
N SER A 134 3.11 1.64 -9.39
CA SER A 134 2.09 1.36 -10.41
C SER A 134 2.40 0.07 -11.20
N MET A 135 3.61 -0.47 -11.08
CA MET A 135 3.99 -1.73 -11.72
C MET A 135 3.32 -2.94 -11.08
N LYS A 136 3.07 -3.99 -11.86
CA LYS A 136 2.53 -5.25 -11.33
C LYS A 136 3.48 -5.92 -10.33
N SER A 137 4.78 -5.87 -10.62
CA SER A 137 5.83 -6.46 -9.79
C SER A 137 5.95 -5.82 -8.40
N SER A 138 5.53 -4.56 -8.24
CA SER A 138 5.67 -3.81 -6.98
C SER A 138 4.38 -3.74 -6.15
N ARG A 139 3.31 -4.46 -6.54
CA ARG A 139 2.00 -4.38 -5.85
C ARG A 139 2.06 -4.80 -4.39
N PHE A 140 2.93 -5.74 -4.03
CA PHE A 140 3.06 -6.26 -2.67
C PHE A 140 3.45 -5.16 -1.67
N TRP A 141 4.11 -4.09 -2.11
CA TRP A 141 4.42 -2.97 -1.24
C TRP A 141 3.18 -2.26 -0.69
N LYS A 142 2.07 -2.27 -1.44
CA LYS A 142 0.81 -1.64 -1.00
C LYS A 142 0.10 -2.42 0.10
N SER A 143 0.40 -3.70 0.29
CA SER A 143 -0.14 -4.52 1.40
C SER A 143 0.80 -4.56 2.61
N THR A 144 1.98 -3.96 2.50
CA THR A 144 2.98 -3.92 3.58
C THR A 144 2.51 -2.99 4.72
N SER A 145 2.93 -3.29 5.95
CA SER A 145 2.59 -2.42 7.09
C SER A 145 3.22 -1.04 6.95
N GLN A 146 2.53 -0.01 7.45
CA GLN A 146 3.03 1.36 7.35
C GLN A 146 4.34 1.53 8.13
N GLU A 147 4.46 0.84 9.27
CA GLU A 147 5.67 0.77 10.08
C GLU A 147 6.85 0.24 9.26
N LYS A 148 6.65 -0.88 8.54
CA LYS A 148 7.69 -1.45 7.68
C LYS A 148 8.06 -0.55 6.50
N LEU A 149 7.09 0.16 5.91
CA LEU A 149 7.37 1.14 4.86
C LEU A 149 8.23 2.30 5.40
N CYS A 150 7.92 2.80 6.59
CA CYS A 150 8.73 3.82 7.27
C CYS A 150 10.14 3.30 7.61
N GLU A 151 10.28 2.07 8.11
CA GLU A 151 11.58 1.43 8.35
C GLU A 151 12.41 1.34 7.05
N MET A 152 11.78 0.99 5.93
CA MET A 152 12.45 0.94 4.63
C MET A 152 12.89 2.33 4.17
N ILE A 153 12.08 3.38 4.36
CA ILE A 153 12.47 4.76 4.04
C ILE A 153 13.70 5.17 4.86
N VAL A 154 13.67 4.95 6.17
CA VAL A 154 14.78 5.28 7.08
C VAL A 154 16.05 4.52 6.65
N PHE A 155 15.93 3.22 6.39
CA PHE A 155 17.04 2.40 5.91
C PHE A 155 17.63 2.93 4.60
N LEU A 156 16.78 3.30 3.63
CA LEU A 156 17.24 3.86 2.35
C LEU A 156 17.97 5.19 2.50
N ILE A 157 17.57 6.03 3.46
CA ILE A 157 18.19 7.34 3.70
C ILE A 157 19.48 7.19 4.50
N HIS A 158 19.43 6.52 5.65
CA HIS A 158 20.54 6.44 6.61
C HIS A 158 21.64 5.48 6.18
N GLU A 159 21.28 4.32 5.61
CA GLU A 159 22.27 3.30 5.26
C GLU A 159 22.68 3.34 3.79
N LYS A 160 21.74 3.66 2.88
CA LYS A 160 21.99 3.63 1.43
C LYS A 160 22.13 5.01 0.78
N HIS A 161 21.71 6.09 1.45
CA HIS A 161 21.69 7.46 0.92
C HIS A 161 20.91 7.61 -0.40
N LEU A 162 19.80 6.88 -0.55
CA LEU A 162 18.98 6.82 -1.78
C LEU A 162 17.64 7.57 -1.64
N PHE A 163 17.69 8.89 -1.58
CA PHE A 163 16.50 9.74 -1.42
C PHE A 163 15.46 9.58 -2.55
N ASN A 164 15.89 9.47 -3.81
CA ASN A 164 14.99 9.32 -4.96
C ASN A 164 14.13 8.04 -4.89
N LEU A 165 14.73 6.95 -4.40
CA LEU A 165 14.05 5.68 -4.22
C LEU A 165 13.17 5.72 -2.97
N ALA A 166 13.68 6.25 -1.86
CA ALA A 166 12.94 6.43 -0.62
C ALA A 166 11.69 7.30 -0.83
N GLY A 167 11.80 8.39 -1.59
CA GLY A 167 10.71 9.32 -1.86
C GLY A 167 9.52 8.66 -2.55
N GLN A 168 9.74 7.63 -3.38
CA GLN A 168 8.64 6.91 -4.01
C GLN A 168 7.65 6.35 -2.97
N PHE A 169 8.12 5.94 -1.80
CA PHE A 169 7.27 5.33 -0.76
C PHE A 169 6.27 6.31 -0.17
N LEU A 170 6.56 7.61 -0.20
CA LEU A 170 5.62 8.65 0.23
C LEU A 170 4.28 8.58 -0.54
N MET A 171 4.29 8.05 -1.76
CA MET A 171 3.10 7.91 -2.60
C MET A 171 2.17 6.75 -2.19
N ILE A 172 2.63 5.84 -1.33
CA ILE A 172 1.86 4.67 -0.87
C ILE A 172 1.65 4.64 0.65
N LEU A 173 2.21 5.62 1.37
CA LEU A 173 1.90 5.82 2.78
C LEU A 173 0.46 6.34 2.95
N SER A 174 -0.15 6.00 4.08
CA SER A 174 -1.47 6.55 4.42
C SER A 174 -1.37 8.04 4.73
N PRO A 175 -2.43 8.83 4.48
CA PRO A 175 -2.44 10.25 4.84
C PRO A 175 -2.12 10.51 6.31
N ASP A 176 -2.58 9.65 7.22
CA ASP A 176 -2.30 9.77 8.65
C ASP A 176 -0.81 9.60 8.98
N VAL A 177 -0.11 8.68 8.31
CA VAL A 177 1.33 8.47 8.49
C VAL A 177 2.13 9.60 7.88
N ILE A 178 1.77 10.05 6.66
CA ILE A 178 2.39 11.21 6.01
C ILE A 178 2.26 12.46 6.89
N SER A 179 1.10 12.69 7.49
CA SER A 179 0.86 13.86 8.35
C SER A 179 1.69 13.86 9.64
N ASN A 180 2.11 12.67 10.10
CA ASN A 180 2.87 12.48 11.33
C ASN A 180 4.24 11.86 11.03
N PHE A 181 4.78 12.09 9.83
CA PHE A 181 5.90 11.33 9.28
C PHE A 181 7.12 11.30 10.20
N THR A 182 7.44 12.43 10.83
CA THR A 182 8.54 12.57 11.79
C THR A 182 8.41 11.65 13.01
N GLN A 183 7.19 11.32 13.44
CA GLN A 183 6.94 10.39 14.55
C GLN A 183 7.27 8.93 14.19
N TYR A 184 7.23 8.59 12.90
CA TYR A 184 7.46 7.24 12.41
C TYR A 184 8.88 7.00 11.91
N THR A 185 9.58 8.04 11.45
CA THR A 185 10.87 7.88 10.76
C THR A 185 12.06 8.44 11.53
N SER A 186 11.86 9.30 12.54
CA SER A 186 12.95 9.97 13.28
C SER A 186 13.97 10.70 12.37
N LEU A 187 13.56 11.06 11.16
CA LEU A 187 14.39 11.83 10.24
C LEU A 187 14.58 13.25 10.75
N THR A 188 15.75 13.82 10.47
CA THR A 188 16.00 15.25 10.69
C THR A 188 15.24 16.09 9.68
N GLU A 189 15.05 17.38 9.99
CA GLU A 189 14.39 18.32 9.07
C GLU A 189 15.13 18.41 7.71
N ASP A 190 16.46 18.33 7.72
CA ASP A 190 17.26 18.37 6.49
C ASP A 190 17.06 17.09 5.64
N GLU A 191 17.06 15.91 6.26
CA GLU A 191 16.80 14.65 5.56
C GLU A 191 15.36 14.58 5.01
N GLU A 192 14.39 15.07 5.78
CA GLU A 192 13.01 15.19 5.35
C GLU A 192 12.89 16.13 4.15
N ARG A 193 13.57 17.28 4.18
CA ARG A 193 13.61 18.23 3.06
C ARG A 193 14.20 17.59 1.82
N GLU A 194 15.34 16.90 1.93
CA GLU A 194 15.96 16.18 0.81
C GLU A 194 15.05 15.08 0.26
N LEU A 195 14.35 14.34 1.13
CA LEU A 195 13.40 13.31 0.73
C LEU A 195 12.23 13.86 -0.09
N PHE A 196 11.66 15.00 0.33
CA PHE A 196 10.58 15.64 -0.43
C PHE A 196 11.09 16.24 -1.74
N LEU A 197 12.28 16.84 -1.77
CA LEU A 197 12.89 17.36 -3.00
C LEU A 197 13.14 16.26 -4.03
N ALA A 198 13.48 15.06 -3.57
CA ALA A 198 13.70 13.88 -4.40
C ALA A 198 12.44 13.38 -5.15
N LEU A 199 11.25 13.90 -4.82
CA LEU A 199 10.02 13.67 -5.58
C LEU A 199 9.92 14.50 -6.87
N GLU A 200 10.78 15.50 -7.05
CA GLU A 200 10.70 16.46 -8.16
C GLU A 200 9.28 17.07 -8.24
N ASP A 201 8.66 17.12 -9.42
CA ASP A 201 7.30 17.66 -9.62
C ASP A 201 6.22 16.92 -8.81
N ASN A 202 6.46 15.68 -8.35
CA ASN A 202 5.48 14.94 -7.55
C ASN A 202 5.36 15.50 -6.13
N ILE A 203 6.28 16.36 -5.68
CA ILE A 203 6.22 17.02 -4.36
C ILE A 203 4.87 17.72 -4.15
N TYR A 204 4.31 18.32 -5.20
CA TYR A 204 3.05 19.06 -5.17
C TYR A 204 1.82 18.15 -5.05
N THR A 205 1.96 16.85 -5.29
CA THR A 205 0.87 15.88 -5.14
C THR A 205 0.67 15.46 -3.68
N ILE A 206 1.72 15.55 -2.86
CA ILE A 206 1.69 15.16 -1.45
C ILE A 206 0.61 15.89 -0.64
N PRO A 207 0.50 17.24 -0.67
CA PRO A 207 -0.55 17.94 0.07
C PRO A 207 -1.96 17.70 -0.50
N LEU A 208 -2.09 17.15 -1.71
CA LEU A 208 -3.40 16.72 -2.26
C LEU A 208 -3.76 15.29 -1.81
N ILE A 209 -2.76 14.44 -1.55
CA ILE A 209 -2.97 13.10 -1.00
C ILE A 209 -3.21 13.17 0.52
N SER A 210 -2.49 14.07 1.20
CA SER A 210 -2.58 14.26 2.65
C SER A 210 -2.67 15.75 2.99
N PRO A 211 -3.87 16.36 2.95
CA PRO A 211 -4.01 17.80 3.18
C PRO A 211 -3.45 18.32 4.50
N LYS A 212 -3.41 17.47 5.54
CA LYS A 212 -2.90 17.84 6.87
C LYS A 212 -1.39 18.10 6.90
N ILE A 213 -0.61 17.57 5.94
CA ILE A 213 0.83 17.83 5.87
C ILE A 213 1.15 19.22 5.29
N TYR A 214 0.17 19.89 4.68
CA TYR A 214 0.39 21.10 3.89
C TYR A 214 1.11 22.22 4.66
N GLN A 215 0.69 22.50 5.90
CA GLN A 215 1.33 23.53 6.72
C GLN A 215 2.79 23.18 7.04
N HIS A 216 3.04 21.91 7.36
CA HIS A 216 4.41 21.42 7.60
C HIS A 216 5.29 21.59 6.36
N MET A 217 4.79 21.28 5.17
CA MET A 217 5.53 21.48 3.93
C MET A 217 5.80 22.97 3.63
N LEU A 218 4.83 23.86 3.89
CA LEU A 218 5.06 25.31 3.77
C LEU A 218 6.19 25.77 4.69
N ASP A 219 6.20 25.32 5.94
CA ASP A 219 7.23 25.67 6.91
C ASP A 219 8.60 25.08 6.54
N LEU A 220 8.62 23.83 6.06
CA LEU A 220 9.83 23.11 5.63
C LEU A 220 10.51 23.76 4.41
N PHE A 221 9.72 24.34 3.51
CA PHE A 221 10.20 24.94 2.26
C PHE A 221 10.19 26.47 2.24
N LYS A 222 9.92 27.15 3.35
CA LYS A 222 9.87 28.62 3.44
C LYS A 222 11.10 29.35 2.87
N GLU A 223 12.27 28.72 2.90
CA GLU A 223 13.53 29.29 2.41
C GLU A 223 13.78 28.99 0.92
N ASN A 224 13.05 28.02 0.35
CA ASN A 224 13.03 27.73 -1.07
C ASN A 224 11.85 28.45 -1.74
N PHE A 225 12.07 29.69 -2.18
CA PHE A 225 11.03 30.56 -2.72
C PHE A 225 10.22 29.96 -3.87
N GLU A 226 10.85 29.16 -4.74
CA GLU A 226 10.17 28.56 -5.90
C GLU A 226 9.12 27.53 -5.43
N ILE A 227 9.54 26.58 -4.60
CA ILE A 227 8.65 25.55 -4.07
C ILE A 227 7.60 26.16 -3.14
N PHE A 228 8.03 27.07 -2.26
CA PHE A 228 7.13 27.76 -1.33
C PHE A 228 6.00 28.48 -2.06
N PHE A 229 6.32 29.26 -3.10
CA PHE A 229 5.30 30.01 -3.84
C PHE A 229 4.30 29.07 -4.53
N ILE A 230 4.78 27.98 -5.15
CA ILE A 230 3.88 27.00 -5.77
C ILE A 230 2.96 26.38 -4.71
N LEU A 231 3.52 25.91 -3.58
CA LEU A 231 2.73 25.35 -2.49
C LEU A 231 1.69 26.36 -1.96
N GLU A 232 2.06 27.62 -1.77
CA GLU A 232 1.15 28.68 -1.32
C GLU A 232 -0.03 28.86 -2.29
N THR A 233 0.22 28.87 -3.60
CA THR A 233 -0.85 29.01 -4.61
C THR A 233 -1.81 27.82 -4.65
N MET A 234 -1.39 26.65 -4.14
CA MET A 234 -2.23 25.45 -4.05
C MET A 234 -3.16 25.45 -2.84
N GLY A 235 -3.05 26.42 -1.92
CA GLY A 235 -3.78 26.39 -0.65
C GLY A 235 -5.29 26.20 -0.78
N ALA A 236 -5.94 26.86 -1.75
CA ALA A 236 -7.37 26.69 -2.00
C ALA A 236 -7.73 25.24 -2.44
N LEU A 237 -6.89 24.62 -3.26
CA LEU A 237 -7.07 23.24 -3.71
C LEU A 237 -6.91 22.26 -2.54
N VAL A 238 -5.90 22.48 -1.70
CA VAL A 238 -5.63 21.66 -0.52
C VAL A 238 -6.76 21.77 0.50
N THR A 239 -7.24 22.97 0.80
CA THR A 239 -8.38 23.19 1.70
C THR A 239 -9.62 22.48 1.20
N ARG A 240 -9.95 22.65 -0.08
CA ARG A 240 -11.10 21.95 -0.69
C ARG A 240 -10.96 20.44 -0.60
N ARG A 241 -9.75 19.90 -0.80
CA ARG A 241 -9.49 18.47 -0.64
C ARG A 241 -9.68 18.01 0.80
N ALA A 242 -9.22 18.79 1.78
CA ALA A 242 -9.39 18.51 3.20
C ALA A 242 -10.87 18.43 3.58
N GLU A 243 -11.70 19.35 3.09
CA GLU A 243 -13.15 19.36 3.32
C GLU A 243 -13.82 18.09 2.76
N ILE A 244 -13.49 17.71 1.53
CA ILE A 244 -13.98 16.46 0.91
C ILE A 244 -13.62 15.26 1.78
N ASP A 245 -12.35 15.15 2.18
CA ASP A 245 -11.87 14.01 2.97
C ASP A 245 -12.54 13.97 4.35
N GLU A 246 -12.74 15.12 5.01
CA GLU A 246 -13.44 15.20 6.30
C GLU A 246 -14.88 14.71 6.21
N ILE A 247 -15.61 15.17 5.19
CA ILE A 247 -16.99 14.75 4.95
C ILE A 247 -17.01 13.26 4.64
N THR A 248 -16.23 12.77 3.69
CA THR A 248 -16.18 11.32 3.37
C THR A 248 -15.88 10.48 4.63
N GLN A 249 -14.94 10.90 5.47
CA GLN A 249 -14.61 10.19 6.71
C GLN A 249 -15.72 10.26 7.77
N SER A 250 -16.56 11.29 7.77
CA SER A 250 -17.74 11.34 8.66
C SER A 250 -18.73 10.23 8.31
N PHE A 251 -19.00 10.02 7.01
CA PHE A 251 -19.81 8.92 6.49
C PHE A 251 -19.21 7.57 6.89
N ILE A 252 -17.93 7.34 6.58
CA ILE A 252 -17.25 6.07 6.87
C ILE A 252 -17.30 5.76 8.38
N ARG A 253 -17.05 6.74 9.24
CA ARG A 253 -17.14 6.58 10.70
C ARG A 253 -18.55 6.22 11.15
N TYR A 254 -19.57 6.84 10.57
CA TYR A 254 -20.96 6.50 10.85
C TYR A 254 -21.25 5.04 10.47
N TYR A 255 -20.92 4.62 9.26
CA TYR A 255 -21.13 3.24 8.78
C TYR A 255 -20.43 2.21 9.67
N LYS A 256 -19.16 2.45 10.02
CA LYS A 256 -18.40 1.55 10.90
C LYS A 256 -19.02 1.43 12.30
N LYS A 257 -19.69 2.48 12.77
CA LYS A 257 -20.33 2.51 14.10
C LYS A 257 -21.73 1.91 14.10
N SER A 258 -22.53 2.18 13.06
CA SER A 258 -23.91 1.70 12.96
C SER A 258 -23.97 0.25 12.44
N GLY A 259 -23.03 -0.14 11.57
CA GLY A 259 -23.10 -1.40 10.82
C GLY A 259 -24.19 -1.42 9.75
N GLU A 260 -24.88 -0.30 9.54
CA GLU A 260 -26.02 -0.18 8.64
C GLU A 260 -25.64 0.61 7.39
N ARG A 261 -26.13 0.17 6.22
CA ARG A 261 -26.06 0.95 4.99
C ARG A 261 -26.80 2.27 5.17
N PHE A 262 -26.25 3.32 4.58
CA PHE A 262 -26.87 4.64 4.59
C PHE A 262 -28.19 4.64 3.83
N SER A 263 -29.20 5.34 4.36
CA SER A 263 -30.38 5.65 3.57
C SER A 263 -30.10 6.85 2.65
N ILE A 264 -30.72 6.87 1.48
CA ILE A 264 -30.64 8.00 0.53
C ILE A 264 -31.06 9.31 1.21
N GLN A 265 -32.08 9.28 2.08
CA GLN A 265 -32.53 10.49 2.80
C GLN A 265 -31.45 11.03 3.73
N TRP A 266 -30.74 10.15 4.43
CA TRP A 266 -29.68 10.57 5.35
C TRP A 266 -28.47 11.12 4.60
N ILE A 267 -28.02 10.44 3.53
CA ILE A 267 -26.93 10.98 2.70
C ILE A 267 -27.32 12.35 2.13
N TYR A 268 -28.54 12.49 1.63
CA TYR A 268 -29.04 13.77 1.13
C TYR A 268 -29.01 14.85 2.21
N SER A 269 -29.49 14.58 3.43
CA SER A 269 -29.52 15.59 4.50
C SER A 269 -28.13 16.05 4.93
N GLU A 270 -27.14 15.16 4.92
CA GLU A 270 -25.75 15.49 5.28
C GLU A 270 -25.02 16.28 4.18
N LEU A 271 -25.38 16.06 2.90
CA LEU A 271 -24.74 16.74 1.76
C LEU A 271 -25.50 17.99 1.30
N PHE A 272 -26.75 18.17 1.75
CA PHE A 272 -27.58 19.29 1.36
C PHE A 272 -27.00 20.63 1.84
N GLY A 273 -26.92 21.61 0.93
CA GLY A 273 -26.38 22.94 1.22
C GLY A 273 -24.87 23.08 0.96
N LEU A 274 -24.16 21.99 0.65
CA LEU A 274 -22.77 22.04 0.19
C LEU A 274 -22.68 22.39 -1.31
N GLU A 275 -21.52 22.88 -1.74
CA GLU A 275 -21.27 23.16 -3.16
C GLU A 275 -21.39 21.88 -4.00
N TYR A 276 -22.10 21.95 -5.13
CA TYR A 276 -22.41 20.79 -5.95
C TYR A 276 -21.17 20.00 -6.36
N GLU A 277 -20.09 20.67 -6.74
CA GLU A 277 -18.86 19.99 -7.15
C GLU A 277 -18.19 19.23 -5.99
N LEU A 278 -18.25 19.77 -4.76
CA LEU A 278 -17.76 19.10 -3.56
C LEU A 278 -18.58 17.84 -3.30
N VAL A 279 -19.91 17.96 -3.37
CA VAL A 279 -20.84 16.85 -3.18
C VAL A 279 -20.58 15.73 -4.20
N MET A 280 -20.38 16.09 -5.46
CA MET A 280 -20.07 15.13 -6.52
C MET A 280 -18.81 14.32 -6.21
N GLU A 281 -17.79 14.96 -5.66
CA GLU A 281 -16.54 14.29 -5.31
C GLU A 281 -16.69 13.39 -4.07
N VAL A 282 -17.42 13.82 -3.05
CA VAL A 282 -17.77 12.96 -1.90
C VAL A 282 -18.54 11.72 -2.37
N LEU A 283 -19.53 11.89 -3.24
CA LEU A 283 -20.29 10.77 -3.81
C LEU A 283 -19.41 9.85 -4.68
N ASN A 284 -18.42 10.38 -5.40
CA ASN A 284 -17.44 9.58 -6.12
C ASN A 284 -16.64 8.71 -5.15
N GLN A 285 -16.08 9.31 -4.10
CA GLN A 285 -15.28 8.58 -3.11
C GLN A 285 -16.10 7.52 -2.36
N LEU A 286 -17.33 7.80 -1.97
CA LEU A 286 -18.21 6.81 -1.33
C LEU A 286 -18.50 5.63 -2.27
N PHE A 287 -18.67 5.88 -3.56
CA PHE A 287 -18.88 4.82 -4.55
C PHE A 287 -17.61 3.99 -4.79
N GLU A 288 -16.45 4.63 -4.96
CA GLU A 288 -15.17 3.95 -5.17
C GLU A 288 -14.80 3.05 -3.99
N ASN A 289 -15.10 3.50 -2.77
CA ASN A 289 -14.93 2.73 -1.55
C ASN A 289 -16.10 1.76 -1.25
N GLN A 290 -17.02 1.58 -2.19
CA GLN A 290 -18.14 0.62 -2.12
C GLN A 290 -19.14 0.86 -0.97
N TYR A 291 -19.20 2.07 -0.44
CA TYR A 291 -20.16 2.46 0.59
C TYR A 291 -21.55 2.79 0.02
N ILE A 292 -21.60 3.20 -1.25
CA ILE A 292 -22.83 3.38 -2.03
C ILE A 292 -22.68 2.70 -3.38
N THR A 293 -23.81 2.33 -3.97
CA THR A 293 -23.91 1.77 -5.31
C THR A 293 -24.03 2.86 -6.37
N GLN A 294 -23.81 2.48 -7.63
CA GLN A 294 -23.95 3.41 -8.76
C GLN A 294 -25.37 3.98 -8.87
N SER A 295 -26.41 3.19 -8.60
CA SER A 295 -27.80 3.65 -8.63
C SER A 295 -28.11 4.65 -7.51
N GLU A 296 -27.63 4.39 -6.29
CA GLU A 296 -27.73 5.32 -5.15
C GLU A 296 -27.04 6.64 -5.46
N LYS A 297 -25.82 6.59 -6.03
CA LYS A 297 -25.08 7.76 -6.49
C LYS A 297 -25.88 8.59 -7.49
N TYR A 298 -26.42 7.98 -8.56
CA TYR A 298 -27.24 8.71 -9.54
C TYR A 298 -28.49 9.34 -8.92
N THR A 299 -29.16 8.63 -8.01
CA THR A 299 -30.36 9.13 -7.33
C THR A 299 -30.03 10.37 -6.49
N LEU A 300 -28.94 10.31 -5.72
CA LEU A 300 -28.48 11.43 -4.90
C LEU A 300 -28.09 12.64 -5.76
N GLN A 301 -27.38 12.41 -6.87
CA GLN A 301 -27.03 13.46 -7.82
C GLN A 301 -28.27 14.17 -8.38
N ALA A 302 -29.30 13.41 -8.77
CA ALA A 302 -30.55 13.96 -9.28
C ALA A 302 -31.29 14.78 -8.20
N LEU A 303 -31.38 14.25 -6.98
CA LEU A 303 -32.01 14.93 -5.84
C LEU A 303 -31.32 16.25 -5.48
N LEU A 304 -30.00 16.25 -5.39
CA LEU A 304 -29.21 17.41 -4.99
C LEU A 304 -29.17 18.49 -6.08
N LYS A 305 -29.31 18.12 -7.35
CA LYS A 305 -29.41 19.06 -8.46
C LYS A 305 -30.79 19.72 -8.58
N THR A 306 -31.86 19.02 -8.18
CA THR A 306 -33.25 19.47 -8.37
C THR A 306 -33.88 20.05 -7.09
N GLY A 307 -33.30 19.80 -5.91
CA GLY A 307 -33.73 20.37 -4.63
C GLY A 307 -35.09 19.88 -4.11
N SER A 308 -35.67 18.84 -4.72
CA SER A 308 -36.97 18.31 -4.32
C SER A 308 -36.97 16.78 -4.29
N LEU A 309 -37.38 16.23 -3.14
CA LEU A 309 -37.70 14.81 -2.94
C LEU A 309 -38.91 14.34 -3.76
N ASP A 310 -39.71 15.25 -4.33
CA ASP A 310 -40.85 14.92 -5.18
C ASP A 310 -40.41 14.29 -6.52
N SER A 311 -39.16 14.46 -6.93
CA SER A 311 -38.59 13.84 -8.15
C SER A 311 -38.36 12.33 -8.04
N LEU A 312 -38.47 11.73 -6.83
CA LEU A 312 -38.37 10.28 -6.64
C LEU A 312 -39.52 9.51 -7.30
N SER A 313 -40.69 10.14 -7.52
CA SER A 313 -41.78 9.50 -8.26
C SER A 313 -41.43 9.27 -9.72
N ASP A 314 -40.66 10.19 -10.31
CA ASP A 314 -40.31 10.17 -11.73
C ASP A 314 -39.16 9.21 -12.00
N ILE A 315 -38.16 9.16 -11.12
CA ILE A 315 -37.04 8.19 -11.20
C ILE A 315 -37.54 6.75 -10.99
N LYS A 316 -38.53 6.54 -10.11
CA LYS A 316 -39.17 5.22 -9.92
C LYS A 316 -39.88 4.75 -11.19
N MET A 317 -40.39 5.66 -12.03
CA MET A 317 -41.04 5.35 -13.30
C MET A 317 -40.05 5.06 -14.42
N GLU A 318 -38.84 5.62 -14.40
CA GLU A 318 -37.79 5.30 -15.38
C GLU A 318 -37.15 3.92 -15.09
N ILE A 319 -36.86 3.61 -13.82
CA ILE A 319 -36.27 2.31 -13.45
C ILE A 319 -37.22 1.14 -13.74
N LEU A 320 -38.54 1.36 -13.67
CA LEU A 320 -39.55 0.35 -13.99
C LEU A 320 -39.84 0.21 -15.50
N LYS A 321 -39.30 1.10 -16.35
CA LYS A 321 -39.45 1.02 -17.81
C LYS A 321 -38.29 0.29 -18.49
N ASP A 322 -37.13 0.23 -17.85
CA ASP A 322 -35.92 -0.43 -18.36
C ASP A 322 -35.68 -1.84 -17.77
N SER A 323 -36.65 -2.39 -17.03
CA SER A 323 -36.69 -3.77 -16.52
C SER A 323 -37.75 -4.61 -17.21
#